data_AF-A0A847K173-F1
#
_entry.id   AF-A0A847K173-F1
#
_cell.length_a   1.000
_cell.length_b   1.000
_cell.length_c   1.000
_cell.angle_alpha   90.00
_cell.angle_beta   90.00
_cell.angle_gamma   90.00
#
_symmetry.space_group_name_H-M   'P 1'
#
loop_
_entity.id
_entity.type
_entity.pdbx_description
1 polymer ?
#
loop_
_entity_poly.entity_id
_entity_poly.type
_entity_poly.pdbx_seq_one_letter_code
_entity_poly.pdbx_strand_id
1 'polypeptide(L)'
;MRRWSLMMACLALGVAAACMPAVAQDEDGKPVDDAVRIRFNTLYGPVGLITVPTAYVAPHQKVLFGTAFGRDVKTAQANWGITPGVDVGAAYLDRDNASQKLIGNAKINIIPQNFKWFEVGIGVIDATDMIDQTFYFVASADWALPEILEGHAIGFRLHAGVGTGMFEEKPIGGAEVILDKRFSVAAEWNAKNVNATFRYAHDQGFRLQAGIQDKKGFLGATYALQF
;
A
#
# COMPACT_ATOMS: atom_id res chain seq x y z
N MET A 1 0.71 -9.98 32.86
CA MET A 1 0.21 -10.30 31.51
C MET A 1 1.13 -9.72 30.43
N ARG A 2 2.43 -10.07 30.41
CA ARG A 2 3.45 -9.37 29.56
C ARG A 2 4.38 -10.31 28.77
N ARG A 3 4.10 -11.61 28.76
CA ARG A 3 4.96 -12.65 28.14
C ARG A 3 4.40 -13.25 26.84
N TRP A 4 3.16 -12.93 26.48
CA TRP A 4 2.50 -13.51 25.31
C TRP A 4 2.75 -12.71 24.01
N SER A 5 3.03 -11.40 24.12
CA SER A 5 3.25 -10.52 22.96
C SER A 5 4.55 -10.82 22.19
N LEU A 6 5.58 -11.37 22.85
CA LEU A 6 6.84 -11.73 22.19
C LEU A 6 6.76 -13.05 21.39
N MET A 7 5.83 -13.95 21.73
CA MET A 7 5.73 -15.26 21.08
C MET A 7 4.96 -15.19 19.75
N MET A 8 4.03 -14.22 19.59
CA MET A 8 3.31 -14.01 18.33
C MET A 8 4.13 -13.26 17.28
N ALA A 9 5.03 -12.34 17.68
CA ALA A 9 5.93 -11.65 16.75
C ALA A 9 6.89 -12.62 16.04
N CYS A 10 7.37 -13.66 16.74
CA CYS A 10 8.18 -14.71 16.14
C CYS A 10 7.37 -15.64 15.22
N LEU A 11 6.07 -15.80 15.45
CA LEU A 11 5.21 -16.61 14.58
C LEU A 11 4.92 -15.90 13.25
N ALA A 12 4.76 -14.57 13.26
CA ALA A 12 4.61 -13.77 12.05
C ALA A 12 5.85 -13.82 11.14
N LEU A 13 7.05 -13.90 11.73
CA LEU A 13 8.31 -14.13 11.01
C LEU A 13 8.50 -15.60 10.58
N GLY A 14 7.99 -16.56 11.36
CA GLY A 14 8.11 -18.00 11.09
C GLY A 14 7.23 -18.50 9.95
N VAL A 15 6.03 -17.94 9.77
CA VAL A 15 5.11 -18.33 8.67
C VAL A 15 5.61 -17.84 7.30
N ALA A 16 6.38 -16.75 7.26
CA ALA A 16 6.96 -16.24 6.02
C ALA A 16 8.03 -17.17 5.39
N ALA A 17 8.60 -18.11 6.17
CA ALA A 17 9.64 -19.03 5.69
C ALA A 17 9.10 -20.31 5.03
N ALA A 18 7.80 -20.62 5.15
CA ALA A 18 7.25 -21.90 4.71
C ALA A 18 6.41 -21.83 3.41
N CYS A 19 6.13 -20.63 2.90
CA CYS A 19 5.39 -20.45 1.65
C CYS A 19 6.29 -19.68 0.69
N MET A 20 6.96 -20.36 -0.24
CA MET A 20 7.45 -19.71 -1.45
C MET A 20 6.27 -19.58 -2.42
N PRO A 21 5.62 -18.42 -2.56
CA PRO A 21 4.71 -18.23 -3.69
C PRO A 21 5.53 -18.22 -4.97
N ALA A 22 5.03 -18.92 -6.00
CA ALA A 22 5.57 -18.83 -7.34
C ALA A 22 5.53 -17.35 -7.78
N VAL A 23 6.70 -16.80 -8.09
CA VAL A 23 6.87 -15.41 -8.54
C VAL A 23 6.32 -15.29 -9.95
N ALA A 24 5.32 -14.42 -10.15
CA ALA A 24 4.87 -14.07 -11.49
C ALA A 24 5.93 -13.17 -12.16
N GLN A 25 6.73 -13.78 -13.04
CA GLN A 25 7.54 -13.05 -14.02
C GLN A 25 6.67 -12.80 -15.26
N ASP A 26 6.89 -11.70 -15.97
CA ASP A 26 6.26 -11.53 -17.27
C ASP A 26 6.77 -12.61 -18.26
N GLU A 27 6.10 -12.82 -19.40
CA GLU A 27 6.53 -13.86 -20.38
C GLU A 27 7.98 -13.66 -20.87
N ASP A 28 8.52 -12.45 -20.72
CA ASP A 28 9.91 -12.06 -21.02
C ASP A 28 10.87 -12.13 -19.83
N GLY A 29 10.46 -12.65 -18.66
CA GLY A 29 11.30 -12.67 -17.45
C GLY A 29 11.52 -11.28 -16.81
N LYS A 30 10.85 -10.23 -17.32
CA LYS A 30 10.92 -8.87 -16.80
C LYS A 30 9.97 -8.72 -15.60
N PRO A 31 10.32 -7.89 -14.60
CA PRO A 31 9.37 -7.46 -13.57
C PRO A 31 8.16 -6.82 -14.27
N VAL A 32 6.94 -7.16 -13.84
CA VAL A 32 5.70 -6.51 -14.30
C VAL A 32 5.91 -4.99 -14.29
N ASP A 33 5.73 -4.36 -15.45
CA ASP A 33 6.20 -2.99 -15.74
C ASP A 33 5.85 -1.99 -14.61
N ASP A 34 6.87 -1.68 -13.80
CA ASP A 34 6.77 -0.74 -12.67
C ASP A 34 6.29 0.65 -13.13
N ALA A 35 6.43 0.98 -14.43
CA ALA A 35 5.96 2.23 -15.01
C ALA A 35 4.43 2.36 -15.02
N VAL A 36 3.70 1.25 -15.12
CA VAL A 36 2.24 1.26 -15.05
C VAL A 36 1.78 1.27 -13.59
N ARG A 37 2.49 0.56 -12.71
CA ARG A 37 2.12 0.37 -11.29
C ARG A 37 2.75 1.42 -10.36
N ILE A 38 2.20 2.63 -10.42
CA ILE A 38 2.50 3.68 -9.46
C ILE A 38 2.03 3.25 -8.06
N ARG A 39 2.98 3.03 -7.16
CA ARG A 39 2.73 2.63 -5.77
C ARG A 39 2.87 3.83 -4.85
N PHE A 40 1.91 4.02 -3.97
CA PHE A 40 1.97 5.04 -2.93
C PHE A 40 1.95 4.40 -1.57
N ASN A 41 2.53 5.13 -0.65
CA ASN A 41 2.50 4.86 0.76
C ASN A 41 1.20 5.39 1.36
N THR A 42 0.45 4.53 2.07
CA THR A 42 -0.69 4.98 2.88
C THR A 42 -0.21 5.84 4.04
N LEU A 43 -1.07 6.66 4.64
CA LEU A 43 -0.75 7.44 5.84
C LEU A 43 -0.29 6.58 7.04
N TYR A 44 -0.49 5.26 6.98
CA TYR A 44 -0.15 4.32 8.06
C TYR A 44 1.04 3.41 7.75
N GLY A 45 1.74 3.61 6.63
CA GLY A 45 2.94 2.83 6.30
C GLY A 45 2.84 2.00 5.04
N PRO A 46 1.98 0.96 5.00
CA PRO A 46 1.93 0.02 3.89
C PRO A 46 1.69 0.70 2.54
N VAL A 47 2.04 0.02 1.45
CA VAL A 47 1.62 0.42 0.11
C VAL A 47 0.10 0.38 -0.01
N GLY A 48 -0.51 1.41 -0.59
CA GLY A 48 -1.95 1.43 -0.81
C GLY A 48 -2.52 2.71 -1.43
N LEU A 49 -3.77 3.00 -1.07
CA LEU A 49 -4.50 4.19 -1.48
C LEU A 49 -4.10 5.39 -0.59
N ILE A 50 -4.99 5.87 0.27
CA ILE A 50 -4.70 6.97 1.21
C ILE A 50 -4.50 6.38 2.60
N THR A 51 -5.51 5.67 3.12
CA THR A 51 -5.45 4.95 4.39
C THR A 51 -5.66 3.45 4.22
N VAL A 52 -6.29 3.04 3.13
CA VAL A 52 -6.59 1.64 2.82
C VAL A 52 -5.38 0.98 2.13
N PRO A 53 -4.84 -0.12 2.67
CA PRO A 53 -3.81 -0.90 1.98
C PRO A 53 -4.35 -1.50 0.68
N THR A 54 -3.46 -1.72 -0.29
CA THR A 54 -3.78 -2.54 -1.48
C THR A 54 -3.03 -3.88 -1.40
N ALA A 55 -3.24 -4.79 -2.36
CA ALA A 55 -2.47 -6.03 -2.42
C ALA A 55 -0.99 -5.81 -2.77
N TYR A 56 -0.68 -4.68 -3.41
CA TYR A 56 0.67 -4.38 -3.87
C TYR A 56 1.65 -4.24 -2.70
N VAL A 57 2.90 -4.62 -2.98
CA VAL A 57 4.04 -4.47 -2.08
C VAL A 57 5.10 -3.56 -2.69
N ALA A 58 6.01 -3.04 -1.85
CA ALA A 58 7.24 -2.42 -2.33
C ALA A 58 8.00 -3.41 -3.25
N PRO A 59 8.52 -2.95 -4.42
CA PRO A 59 9.25 -3.85 -5.32
C PRO A 59 10.49 -4.43 -4.64
N HIS A 60 10.88 -5.65 -5.05
CA HIS A 60 12.07 -6.30 -4.54
C HIS A 60 13.31 -5.41 -4.72
N GLN A 61 14.15 -5.33 -3.68
CA GLN A 61 15.36 -4.49 -3.64
C GLN A 61 15.09 -2.98 -3.77
N LYS A 62 13.83 -2.55 -3.64
CA LYS A 62 13.48 -1.12 -3.59
C LYS A 62 12.98 -0.72 -2.22
N VAL A 63 13.37 0.49 -1.81
CA VAL A 63 12.85 1.16 -0.62
C VAL A 63 11.95 2.32 -1.06
N LEU A 64 10.73 2.36 -0.54
CA LEU A 64 9.77 3.43 -0.73
C LEU A 64 9.75 4.31 0.52
N PHE A 65 10.20 5.55 0.37
CA PHE A 65 10.12 6.59 1.39
C PHE A 65 8.88 7.44 1.14
N GLY A 66 7.99 7.51 2.12
CA GLY A 66 6.78 8.31 2.05
C GLY A 66 6.81 9.44 3.06
N THR A 67 6.18 10.56 2.73
CA THR A 67 5.81 11.57 3.72
C THR A 67 4.45 12.17 3.36
N ALA A 68 3.68 12.56 4.36
CA ALA A 68 2.43 13.27 4.17
C ALA A 68 2.25 14.39 5.20
N PHE A 69 1.63 15.49 4.77
CA PHE A 69 1.38 16.68 5.55
C PHE A 69 -0.06 17.17 5.31
N GLY A 70 -0.77 17.48 6.37
CA GLY A 70 -2.13 17.98 6.33
C GLY A 70 -2.56 18.47 7.72
N ARG A 71 -3.82 18.90 7.82
CA ARG A 71 -4.41 19.22 9.13
C ARG A 71 -4.58 17.91 9.90
N ASP A 72 -3.86 17.76 11.02
CA ASP A 72 -3.82 16.57 11.88
C ASP A 72 -3.14 15.32 11.27
N VAL A 73 -2.36 15.49 10.19
CA VAL A 73 -1.62 14.41 9.53
C VAL A 73 -0.21 14.89 9.24
N LYS A 74 0.78 14.34 9.95
CA LYS A 74 2.20 14.46 9.60
C LYS A 74 2.80 13.06 9.68
N THR A 75 3.25 12.54 8.55
CA THR A 75 3.79 11.18 8.51
C THR A 75 5.11 11.13 7.76
N ALA A 76 5.98 10.24 8.20
CA ALA A 76 7.19 9.84 7.50
C ALA A 76 7.30 8.33 7.57
N GLN A 77 7.63 7.66 6.47
CA GLN A 77 7.60 6.20 6.42
C GLN A 77 8.61 5.65 5.44
N ALA A 78 9.02 4.40 5.66
CA ALA A 78 9.90 3.65 4.80
C ALA A 78 9.37 2.23 4.66
N ASN A 79 9.33 1.70 3.45
CA ASN A 79 8.91 0.32 3.16
C ASN A 79 9.94 -0.32 2.24
N TRP A 80 10.37 -1.54 2.54
CA TRP A 80 11.39 -2.26 1.80
C TRP A 80 10.84 -3.59 1.29
N GLY A 81 10.96 -3.82 -0.02
CA GLY A 81 10.66 -5.11 -0.63
C GLY A 81 11.80 -6.09 -0.41
N ILE A 82 11.76 -6.85 0.69
CA ILE A 82 12.84 -7.78 1.09
C ILE A 82 13.00 -8.90 0.06
N THR A 83 11.88 -9.46 -0.40
CA THR A 83 11.82 -10.56 -1.38
C THR A 83 10.63 -10.32 -2.31
N PRO A 84 10.57 -10.91 -3.53
CA PRO A 84 9.40 -10.76 -4.37
C PRO A 84 8.10 -11.12 -3.62
N GLY A 85 7.14 -10.20 -3.65
CA GLY A 85 5.86 -10.39 -2.98
C GLY A 85 5.86 -10.13 -1.47
N VAL A 86 6.95 -9.66 -0.85
CA VAL A 86 6.97 -9.36 0.58
C VAL A 86 7.59 -7.98 0.84
N ASP A 87 6.87 -7.15 1.59
CA ASP A 87 7.43 -5.92 2.14
C ASP A 87 7.33 -5.85 3.66
N VAL A 88 8.25 -5.07 4.23
CA VAL A 88 8.19 -4.61 5.61
C VAL A 88 8.40 -3.12 5.63
N GLY A 89 7.84 -2.44 6.61
CA GLY A 89 8.00 -1.01 6.72
C GLY A 89 7.81 -0.49 8.13
N ALA A 90 8.09 0.79 8.28
CA ALA A 90 7.80 1.55 9.47
C ALA A 90 7.21 2.89 9.08
N ALA A 91 6.29 3.39 9.90
CA ALA A 91 5.73 4.73 9.77
C ALA A 91 5.83 5.45 11.11
N TYR A 92 6.29 6.68 11.05
CA TYR A 92 6.24 7.64 12.14
C TYR A 92 5.04 8.56 11.89
N LEU A 93 4.14 8.63 12.87
CA LEU A 93 2.92 9.42 12.82
C LEU A 93 2.96 10.48 13.92
N ASP A 94 2.88 11.73 13.49
CA ASP A 94 2.63 12.87 14.34
C ASP A 94 1.21 13.40 14.03
N ARG A 95 0.33 13.30 15.03
CA ARG A 95 -1.06 13.73 14.95
C ARG A 95 -1.26 14.80 16.00
N ASP A 96 -1.76 15.96 15.59
CA ASP A 96 -2.03 17.06 16.49
C ASP A 96 -3.01 16.56 17.60
N ASN A 97 -2.64 16.76 18.87
CA ASN A 97 -3.33 16.25 20.07
C ASN A 97 -3.20 14.74 20.39
N ALA A 98 -2.28 14.00 19.76
CA ALA A 98 -1.93 12.64 20.17
C ALA A 98 -0.42 12.47 20.39
N SER A 99 -0.02 11.43 21.10
CA SER A 99 1.40 11.08 21.21
C SER A 99 1.95 10.68 19.83
N GLN A 100 3.19 11.08 19.56
CA GLN A 100 3.96 10.61 18.42
C GLN A 100 4.10 9.09 18.50
N LYS A 101 3.86 8.39 17.39
CA LYS A 101 3.87 6.94 17.36
C LYS A 101 4.68 6.42 16.19
N LEU A 102 5.57 5.48 16.50
CA LEU A 102 6.29 4.69 15.52
C LEU A 102 5.58 3.34 15.42
N ILE A 103 5.10 2.99 14.22
CA ILE A 103 4.42 1.73 13.96
C ILE A 103 5.20 0.92 12.93
N GLY A 104 5.31 -0.39 13.15
CA GLY A 104 5.86 -1.35 12.19
C GLY A 104 4.76 -2.01 11.37
N ASN A 105 5.03 -2.29 10.10
CA ASN A 105 4.10 -3.00 9.21
C ASN A 105 4.82 -4.07 8.39
N ALA A 106 4.05 -5.06 7.94
CA ALA A 106 4.50 -6.10 7.03
C ALA A 106 3.35 -6.54 6.13
N LYS A 107 3.66 -6.89 4.88
CA LYS A 107 2.66 -7.40 3.93
C LYS A 107 3.27 -8.49 3.05
N ILE A 108 2.46 -9.48 2.74
CA ILE A 108 2.73 -10.50 1.74
C ILE A 108 1.69 -10.36 0.64
N ASN A 109 2.15 -10.42 -0.60
CA ASN A 109 1.37 -10.41 -1.83
C ASN A 109 1.45 -11.77 -2.51
N ILE A 110 0.30 -12.27 -2.91
CA ILE A 110 0.10 -13.53 -3.61
C ILE A 110 -0.51 -13.22 -4.96
N ILE A 111 0.22 -13.58 -6.02
CA ILE A 111 -0.23 -13.42 -7.41
C ILE A 111 -0.60 -14.82 -7.93
N PRO A 112 -1.87 -15.12 -8.19
CA PRO A 112 -2.27 -16.41 -8.75
C PRO A 112 -1.67 -16.59 -10.15
N GLN A 113 -1.09 -17.76 -10.42
CA GLN A 113 -0.37 -18.05 -11.67
C GLN A 113 -1.19 -17.74 -12.94
N ASN A 114 -2.51 -17.94 -12.88
CA ASN A 114 -3.40 -17.78 -14.03
C ASN A 114 -3.99 -16.36 -14.19
N PHE A 115 -3.75 -15.46 -13.23
CA PHE A 115 -4.42 -14.15 -13.19
C PHE A 115 -3.42 -13.03 -12.86
N LYS A 116 -2.56 -12.66 -13.82
CA LYS A 116 -1.58 -11.57 -13.64
C LYS A 116 -2.22 -10.21 -13.30
N TRP A 117 -3.48 -10.01 -13.67
CA TRP A 117 -4.26 -8.80 -13.38
C TRP A 117 -4.87 -8.79 -11.97
N PHE A 118 -4.75 -9.88 -11.22
CA PHE A 118 -5.37 -10.03 -9.90
C PHE A 118 -4.34 -10.41 -8.85
N GLU A 119 -4.41 -9.77 -7.69
CA GLU A 119 -3.44 -9.94 -6.60
C GLU A 119 -4.15 -9.96 -5.25
N VAL A 120 -3.58 -10.70 -4.30
CA VAL A 120 -4.11 -10.81 -2.93
C VAL A 120 -3.03 -10.45 -1.94
N GLY A 121 -3.28 -9.43 -1.12
CA GLY A 121 -2.41 -9.00 -0.04
C GLY A 121 -2.95 -9.40 1.32
N ILE A 122 -2.06 -9.90 2.17
CA ILE A 122 -2.31 -10.13 3.58
C ILE A 122 -1.25 -9.34 4.34
N GLY A 123 -1.65 -8.56 5.33
CA GLY A 123 -0.68 -7.80 6.09
C GLY A 123 -1.13 -7.40 7.47
N VAL A 124 -0.18 -6.80 8.18
CA VAL A 124 -0.35 -6.23 9.51
C VAL A 124 0.14 -4.79 9.51
N ILE A 125 -0.64 -3.92 10.15
CA ILE A 125 -0.26 -2.55 10.48
C ILE A 125 -0.09 -2.50 12.00
N ASP A 126 0.96 -1.81 12.42
CA ASP A 126 1.30 -1.64 13.83
C ASP A 126 1.47 -2.98 14.56
N ALA A 127 2.41 -3.79 14.08
CA ALA A 127 2.81 -5.04 14.72
C ALA A 127 3.31 -4.86 16.17
N THR A 128 3.67 -3.63 16.54
CA THR A 128 4.15 -3.20 17.86
C THR A 128 3.05 -2.76 18.82
N ASP A 129 1.79 -2.69 18.37
CA ASP A 129 0.62 -2.30 19.16
C ASP A 129 0.76 -0.92 19.85
N MET A 130 1.21 0.08 19.10
CA MET A 130 1.40 1.45 19.59
C MET A 130 0.15 2.32 19.40
N ILE A 131 -0.62 2.08 18.35
CA ILE A 131 -1.93 2.64 17.99
C ILE A 131 -3.01 1.58 18.15
N ASP A 132 -2.99 0.57 17.29
CA ASP A 132 -3.99 -0.49 17.18
C ASP A 132 -3.47 -1.56 16.21
N GLN A 133 -3.15 -2.75 16.73
CA GLN A 133 -2.69 -3.87 15.91
C GLN A 133 -3.78 -4.29 14.92
N THR A 134 -3.53 -4.02 13.64
CA THR A 134 -4.51 -4.19 12.56
C THR A 134 -4.05 -5.26 11.59
N PHE A 135 -4.83 -6.33 11.45
CA PHE A 135 -4.65 -7.31 10.39
C PHE A 135 -5.60 -7.00 9.24
N TYR A 136 -5.16 -7.21 8.01
CA TYR A 136 -6.00 -6.99 6.83
C TYR A 136 -5.75 -8.00 5.73
N PHE A 137 -6.78 -8.18 4.92
CA PHE A 137 -6.79 -8.95 3.69
C PHE A 137 -7.36 -8.05 2.59
N VAL A 138 -6.67 -7.91 1.46
CA VAL A 138 -7.10 -7.07 0.34
C VAL A 138 -6.85 -7.77 -0.98
N ALA A 139 -7.87 -7.86 -1.81
CA ALA A 139 -7.76 -8.23 -3.22
C ALA A 139 -7.60 -6.96 -4.07
N SER A 140 -6.76 -7.01 -5.10
CA SER A 140 -6.55 -5.93 -6.06
C SER A 140 -6.66 -6.46 -7.49
N ALA A 141 -7.33 -5.71 -8.34
CA ALA A 141 -7.52 -6.02 -9.74
C ALA A 141 -7.10 -4.84 -10.62
N ASP A 142 -6.24 -5.09 -11.59
CA ASP A 142 -5.83 -4.14 -12.62
C ASP A 142 -6.64 -4.39 -13.90
N TRP A 143 -7.47 -3.43 -14.29
CA TRP A 143 -8.03 -3.34 -15.64
C TRP A 143 -7.35 -2.20 -16.38
N ALA A 144 -6.19 -2.47 -16.96
CA ALA A 144 -5.70 -1.62 -18.04
C ALA A 144 -6.50 -1.96 -19.30
N LEU A 145 -7.04 -0.96 -20.00
CA LEU A 145 -7.52 -1.11 -21.38
C LEU A 145 -6.30 -0.89 -22.29
N PRO A 146 -5.61 -1.95 -22.76
CA PRO A 146 -4.50 -1.77 -23.67
C PRO A 146 -5.10 -1.44 -25.05
N GLU A 147 -4.43 -0.56 -25.79
CA GLU A 147 -4.53 -0.40 -27.25
C GLU A 147 -5.64 0.47 -27.88
N ILE A 148 -6.70 0.92 -27.20
CA ILE A 148 -7.79 1.65 -27.91
C ILE A 148 -7.47 3.15 -28.16
N LEU A 149 -6.51 3.75 -27.47
CA LEU A 149 -6.17 5.16 -27.69
C LEU A 149 -4.67 5.34 -27.80
N GLU A 150 -4.20 5.49 -29.03
CA GLU A 150 -2.88 6.02 -29.41
C GLU A 150 -2.55 7.26 -28.56
N GLY A 151 -1.86 7.06 -27.43
CA GLY A 151 -1.38 8.13 -26.55
C GLY A 151 -2.17 8.42 -25.26
N HIS A 152 -3.31 7.78 -24.99
CA HIS A 152 -4.13 8.05 -23.79
C HIS A 152 -4.52 6.74 -23.07
N ALA A 153 -3.65 6.25 -22.19
CA ALA A 153 -3.95 5.06 -21.40
C ALA A 153 -4.90 5.40 -20.24
N ILE A 154 -6.21 5.21 -20.44
CA ILE A 154 -7.18 5.19 -19.35
C ILE A 154 -7.18 3.78 -18.75
N GLY A 155 -6.67 3.65 -17.54
CA GLY A 155 -6.64 2.41 -16.78
C GLY A 155 -7.52 2.49 -15.54
N PHE A 156 -7.88 1.34 -15.00
CA PHE A 156 -8.69 1.24 -13.81
C PHE A 156 -8.11 0.21 -12.84
N ARG A 157 -8.12 0.53 -11.56
CA ARG A 157 -7.78 -0.40 -10.49
C ARG A 157 -8.88 -0.48 -9.48
N LEU A 158 -9.12 -1.68 -9.00
CA LEU A 158 -10.05 -1.96 -7.91
C LEU A 158 -9.32 -2.61 -6.76
N HIS A 159 -9.69 -2.21 -5.55
CA HIS A 159 -9.18 -2.76 -4.32
C HIS A 159 -10.35 -3.02 -3.38
N ALA A 160 -10.45 -4.23 -2.84
CA ALA A 160 -11.49 -4.60 -1.90
C ALA A 160 -10.91 -5.52 -0.84
N GLY A 161 -11.26 -5.27 0.41
CA GLY A 161 -10.70 -6.01 1.53
C GLY A 161 -11.50 -5.86 2.80
N VAL A 162 -10.95 -6.45 3.85
CA VAL A 162 -11.46 -6.39 5.23
C VAL A 162 -10.26 -6.30 6.17
N GLY A 163 -10.45 -5.73 7.34
CA GLY A 163 -9.41 -5.72 8.37
C GLY A 163 -9.96 -5.50 9.77
N THR A 164 -9.13 -5.83 10.76
CA THR A 164 -9.44 -5.67 12.20
C THR A 164 -8.97 -4.30 12.71
N GLY A 165 -9.10 -4.06 14.01
CA GLY A 165 -8.47 -2.91 14.68
C GLY A 165 -8.98 -1.58 14.10
N MET A 166 -8.11 -0.83 13.42
CA MET A 166 -8.46 0.48 12.86
C MET A 166 -9.59 0.43 11.81
N PHE A 167 -9.83 -0.75 11.22
CA PHE A 167 -10.89 -0.98 10.24
C PHE A 167 -12.16 -1.60 10.85
N GLU A 168 -12.18 -1.88 12.16
CA GLU A 168 -13.36 -2.34 12.91
C GLU A 168 -14.09 -3.54 12.28
N GLU A 169 -13.34 -4.50 11.73
CA GLU A 169 -13.87 -5.72 11.11
C GLU A 169 -14.82 -5.43 9.93
N LYS A 170 -14.74 -4.24 9.34
CA LYS A 170 -15.60 -3.79 8.24
C LYS A 170 -14.92 -3.91 6.88
N PRO A 171 -15.72 -3.93 5.80
CA PRO A 171 -15.20 -3.80 4.44
C PRO A 171 -14.45 -2.49 4.25
N ILE A 172 -13.31 -2.59 3.58
CA ILE A 172 -12.47 -1.48 3.13
C ILE A 172 -12.19 -1.65 1.64
N GLY A 173 -11.83 -0.57 0.97
CA GLY A 173 -11.48 -0.67 -0.44
C GLY A 173 -11.45 0.67 -1.12
N GLY A 174 -11.32 0.63 -2.44
CA GLY A 174 -11.31 1.82 -3.26
C GLY A 174 -10.99 1.51 -4.69
N ALA A 175 -10.93 2.56 -5.49
CA ALA A 175 -10.63 2.48 -6.91
C ALA A 175 -9.64 3.57 -7.30
N GLU A 176 -8.85 3.30 -8.33
CA GLU A 176 -7.97 4.28 -8.96
C GLU A 176 -8.24 4.31 -10.47
N VAL A 177 -8.54 5.49 -10.98
CA VAL A 177 -8.61 5.77 -12.42
C VAL A 177 -7.26 6.35 -12.82
N ILE A 178 -6.56 5.64 -13.69
CA ILE A 178 -5.30 6.08 -14.31
C ILE A 178 -5.71 6.92 -15.51
N LEU A 179 -5.35 8.20 -15.51
CA LEU A 179 -5.69 9.14 -16.59
C LEU A 179 -4.64 9.06 -17.70
N ASP A 180 -3.37 8.93 -17.31
CA ASP A 180 -2.23 8.68 -18.19
C ASP A 180 -1.05 8.07 -17.40
N LYS A 181 0.16 8.07 -17.97
CA LYS A 181 1.38 7.55 -17.33
C LYS A 181 1.83 8.32 -16.08
N ARG A 182 1.31 9.53 -15.85
CA ARG A 182 1.71 10.44 -14.78
C ARG A 182 0.59 10.73 -13.81
N PHE A 183 -0.65 10.76 -14.26
CA PHE A 183 -1.79 11.22 -13.47
C PHE A 183 -2.77 10.11 -13.17
N SER A 184 -3.23 10.06 -11.92
CA SER A 184 -4.35 9.20 -11.51
C SER A 184 -5.21 9.89 -10.46
N VAL A 185 -6.45 9.45 -10.36
CA VAL A 185 -7.39 9.85 -9.30
C VAL A 185 -7.81 8.59 -8.57
N ALA A 186 -7.78 8.62 -7.24
CA ALA A 186 -8.22 7.50 -6.43
C ALA A 186 -9.26 7.94 -5.40
N ALA A 187 -10.17 7.03 -5.08
CA ALA A 187 -11.12 7.17 -3.99
C ALA A 187 -11.10 5.89 -3.15
N GLU A 188 -11.28 6.03 -1.84
CA GLU A 188 -11.32 4.90 -0.92
C GLU A 188 -12.46 5.03 0.08
N TRP A 189 -12.91 3.89 0.58
CA TRP A 189 -13.75 3.72 1.75
C TRP A 189 -12.94 2.99 2.82
N ASN A 190 -12.69 3.65 3.95
CA ASN A 190 -11.85 3.13 5.03
C ASN A 190 -12.64 2.63 6.24
N ALA A 191 -13.82 2.04 6.00
CA ALA A 191 -14.81 1.62 7.00
C ALA A 191 -15.56 2.75 7.74
N LYS A 192 -15.10 4.00 7.64
CA LYS A 192 -15.72 5.16 8.31
C LYS A 192 -16.08 6.28 7.37
N ASN A 193 -15.13 6.66 6.52
CA ASN A 193 -15.21 7.81 5.65
C ASN A 193 -14.83 7.45 4.22
N VAL A 194 -15.39 8.21 3.29
CA VAL A 194 -14.91 8.26 1.91
C VAL A 194 -13.79 9.30 1.82
N ASN A 195 -12.66 8.91 1.25
CA ASN A 195 -11.53 9.80 1.00
C ASN A 195 -11.20 9.78 -0.50
N ALA A 196 -10.57 10.85 -1.00
CA ALA A 196 -10.19 10.96 -2.41
C ALA A 196 -8.84 11.65 -2.56
N THR A 197 -8.10 11.31 -3.62
CA THR A 197 -6.78 11.84 -3.89
C THR A 197 -6.51 11.96 -5.39
N PHE A 198 -5.80 12.99 -5.77
CA PHE A 198 -5.17 13.15 -7.07
C PHE A 198 -3.68 12.86 -6.94
N ARG A 199 -3.13 12.13 -7.91
CA ARG A 199 -1.76 11.62 -7.88
C ARG A 199 -1.00 12.05 -9.13
N TYR A 200 0.27 12.35 -8.93
CA TYR A 200 1.22 12.69 -9.97
C TYR A 200 2.51 11.88 -9.80
N ALA A 201 2.93 11.15 -10.83
CA ALA A 201 4.24 10.54 -10.93
C ALA A 201 5.10 11.38 -11.87
N HIS A 202 6.21 11.93 -11.34
CA HIS A 202 7.18 12.64 -12.16
C HIS A 202 7.96 11.65 -13.03
N ASP A 203 8.46 10.60 -12.37
CA ASP A 203 9.20 9.49 -12.94
C ASP A 203 9.00 8.22 -12.09
N GLN A 204 9.82 7.18 -12.31
CA GLN A 204 9.74 5.95 -11.54
C GLN A 204 10.15 6.09 -10.07
N GLY A 205 10.91 7.14 -9.73
CA GLY A 205 11.42 7.45 -8.40
C GLY A 205 10.47 8.34 -7.60
N PHE A 206 10.09 9.50 -8.13
CA PHE A 206 9.40 10.56 -7.38
C PHE A 206 7.92 10.73 -7.75
N ARG A 207 7.08 10.76 -6.72
CA ARG A 207 5.61 10.78 -6.82
C ARG A 207 5.02 11.72 -5.79
N LEU A 208 3.90 12.33 -6.13
CA LEU A 208 3.15 13.27 -5.31
C LEU A 208 1.68 12.86 -5.26
N GLN A 209 1.02 13.19 -4.16
CA GLN A 209 -0.42 13.07 -4.03
C GLN A 209 -1.02 14.22 -3.24
N ALA A 210 -2.24 14.61 -3.58
CA ALA A 210 -2.99 15.66 -2.90
C ALA A 210 -4.44 15.20 -2.79
N GLY A 211 -5.01 15.26 -1.60
CA GLY A 211 -6.33 14.69 -1.39
C GLY A 211 -7.04 15.21 -0.16
N ILE A 212 -8.21 14.61 0.08
CA ILE A 212 -9.06 14.85 1.24
C ILE A 212 -9.17 13.53 2.00
N GLN A 213 -8.81 13.57 3.28
CA GLN A 213 -8.95 12.47 4.24
C GLN A 213 -9.73 12.98 5.44
N ASP A 214 -10.85 12.31 5.79
CA ASP A 214 -11.74 12.73 6.90
C ASP A 214 -12.10 14.23 6.84
N LYS A 215 -12.52 14.69 5.66
CA LYS A 215 -12.89 16.09 5.34
C LYS A 215 -11.73 17.11 5.47
N LYS A 216 -10.49 16.66 5.66
CA LYS A 216 -9.29 17.51 5.78
C LYS A 216 -8.36 17.29 4.60
N GLY A 217 -7.77 18.37 4.10
CA GLY A 217 -6.81 18.31 3.02
C GLY A 217 -5.46 17.77 3.49
N PHE A 218 -4.79 17.01 2.62
CA PHE A 218 -3.41 16.57 2.81
C PHE A 218 -2.64 16.60 1.48
N LEU A 219 -1.31 16.69 1.60
CA LEU A 219 -0.33 16.51 0.54
C LEU A 219 0.60 15.38 0.95
N GLY A 220 1.08 14.60 0.00
CA GLY A 220 2.06 13.56 0.25
C GLY A 220 3.03 13.39 -0.89
N ALA A 221 4.19 12.84 -0.57
CA ALA A 221 5.22 12.48 -1.53
C ALA A 221 5.68 11.04 -1.27
N THR A 222 6.10 10.35 -2.33
CA THR A 222 6.75 9.04 -2.24
C THR A 222 7.97 9.03 -3.14
N TYR A 223 9.09 8.53 -2.61
CA TYR A 223 10.35 8.40 -3.32
C TYR A 223 10.82 6.94 -3.29
N ALA A 224 11.10 6.37 -4.46
CA ALA A 224 11.59 5.00 -4.61
C ALA A 224 13.10 5.01 -4.87
N LEU A 225 13.85 4.32 -4.01
CA LEU A 225 15.27 4.06 -4.15
C LEU A 225 15.51 2.59 -4.50
N GLN A 226 16.45 2.34 -5.41
CA GLN A 226 16.89 0.99 -5.80
C GLN A 226 18.36 0.81 -5.43
N PHE A 227 18.70 -0.41 -4.99
CA PHE A 227 20.05 -0.83 -4.64
C PHE A 227 20.47 -2.04 -5.48
#